data_AF-A0A165WRT2-F1
#
_entry.id   AF-A0A165WRT2-F1
#
_cell.length_a   1.000
_cell.length_b   1.000
_cell.length_c   1.000
_cell.angle_alpha   90.00
_cell.angle_beta   90.00
_cell.angle_gamma   90.00
#
_symmetry.space_group_name_H-M   'P 1'
#
loop_
_entity.id
_entity.type
_entity.pdbx_description
1 polymer ?
#
loop_
_entity_poly.entity_id
_entity_poly.type
_entity_poly.pdbx_seq_one_letter_code
_entity_poly.pdbx_strand_id
1 'polypeptide(L)'
;PYHHLLDDFLKIEYKARVRAAWLQVSGCDSLKELFEKANCDDGPQWLNELATEIADELMSTEAVEDLFGGSDEPQSIPIDATFRDTVLLTRDLDIYIQVDEAIRSGDVGRLEDLAAYLTVWFKGSGSNNYAQLFLDYLQWHRHEATAEYRDAVRDNCWLVNRTGKRNNFLPGDLFQEHNNAAIKYIHAPMAANATWALLGKISPAIPILTHSGKRLESQF
;
A
#
# COMPACT_ATOMS: atom_id res chain seq x y z
N PRO A 1 12.99 9.30 11.26
CA PRO A 1 12.44 9.37 12.64
C PRO A 1 10.91 9.37 12.73
N TYR A 2 10.21 10.10 11.85
CA TYR A 2 8.73 10.25 11.90
C TYR A 2 7.93 9.25 11.05
N HIS A 3 8.58 8.45 10.18
CA HIS A 3 7.88 7.56 9.25
C HIS A 3 6.97 6.54 9.95
N HIS A 4 7.48 5.82 10.96
CA HIS A 4 6.69 4.83 11.68
C HIS A 4 5.51 5.46 12.44
N LEU A 5 5.73 6.62 13.05
CA LEU A 5 4.68 7.34 13.75
C LEU A 5 3.57 7.80 12.78
N LEU A 6 3.95 8.26 11.59
CA LEU A 6 3.00 8.69 10.57
C LEU A 6 2.23 7.51 9.99
N ASP A 7 2.90 6.39 9.68
CA ASP A 7 2.26 5.14 9.22
C ASP A 7 1.20 4.65 10.23
N ASP A 8 1.57 4.56 11.51
CA ASP A 8 0.66 4.17 12.58
C ASP A 8 -0.53 5.12 12.69
N PHE A 9 -0.29 6.43 12.60
CA PHE A 9 -1.34 7.45 12.65
C PHE A 9 -2.32 7.30 11.48
N LEU A 10 -1.83 7.17 10.24
CA LEU A 10 -2.69 7.01 9.06
C LEU A 10 -3.56 5.75 9.16
N LYS A 11 -3.00 4.64 9.67
CA LYS A 11 -3.73 3.38 9.91
C LYS A 11 -4.79 3.51 10.99
N ILE A 12 -4.54 4.29 12.05
CA ILE A 12 -5.53 4.56 13.09
C ILE A 12 -6.65 5.45 12.55
N GLU A 13 -6.30 6.51 11.84
CA GLU A 13 -7.25 7.47 11.26
C GLU A 13 -8.18 6.78 10.27
N TYR A 14 -7.64 5.96 9.35
CA TYR A 14 -8.44 5.16 8.41
C TYR A 14 -9.44 4.26 9.15
N LYS A 15 -8.99 3.51 10.16
CA LYS A 15 -9.86 2.62 10.94
C LYS A 15 -10.99 3.38 11.64
N ALA A 16 -10.70 4.58 12.17
CA ALA A 16 -11.71 5.41 12.80
C ALA A 16 -12.77 5.88 11.79
N ARG A 17 -12.32 6.33 10.61
CA ARG A 17 -13.20 6.79 9.52
C ARG A 17 -14.08 5.69 8.97
N VAL A 18 -13.51 4.52 8.66
CA VAL A 18 -14.26 3.35 8.20
C VAL A 18 -15.33 2.97 9.23
N ARG A 19 -14.98 2.92 10.53
CA ARG A 19 -15.97 2.65 11.59
C ARG A 19 -17.08 3.68 11.66
N ALA A 20 -16.76 4.96 11.50
CA ALA A 20 -17.75 6.03 11.46
C ALA A 20 -18.68 5.88 10.23
N ALA A 21 -18.11 5.57 9.06
CA ALA A 21 -18.87 5.31 7.83
C ALA A 21 -19.84 4.13 8.02
N TRP A 22 -19.40 3.03 8.63
CA TRP A 22 -20.27 1.91 8.96
C TRP A 22 -21.46 2.31 9.85
N LEU A 23 -21.24 3.12 10.89
CA LEU A 23 -22.33 3.58 11.76
C LEU A 23 -23.27 4.53 11.03
N GLN A 24 -22.71 5.46 10.24
CA GLN A 24 -23.48 6.43 9.45
C GLN A 24 -24.41 5.73 8.45
N VAL A 25 -23.88 4.84 7.63
CA VAL A 25 -24.63 4.17 6.55
C VAL A 25 -25.64 3.17 7.12
N SER A 26 -25.24 2.42 8.16
CA SER A 26 -26.16 1.48 8.83
C SER A 26 -27.25 2.13 9.68
N GLY A 27 -27.11 3.42 10.01
CA GLY A 27 -27.97 4.13 10.97
C GLY A 27 -27.92 3.56 12.39
N CYS A 28 -26.89 2.79 12.75
CA CYS A 28 -26.73 2.20 14.08
C CYS A 28 -25.98 3.13 15.03
N ASP A 29 -26.35 3.14 16.31
CA ASP A 29 -25.72 4.00 17.32
C ASP A 29 -24.37 3.44 17.81
N SER A 30 -24.12 2.14 17.58
CA SER A 30 -22.87 1.48 17.98
C SER A 30 -22.51 0.29 17.10
N LEU A 31 -21.22 -0.06 17.08
CA LEU A 31 -20.73 -1.25 16.35
C LEU A 31 -21.33 -2.55 16.92
N LYS A 32 -21.65 -2.56 18.22
CA LYS A 32 -22.28 -3.70 18.87
C LYS A 32 -23.66 -3.97 18.28
N GLU A 33 -24.46 -2.92 18.13
CA GLU A 33 -25.78 -3.00 17.48
C GLU A 33 -25.67 -3.44 16.03
N LEU A 34 -24.71 -2.87 15.28
CA LEU A 34 -24.43 -3.26 13.90
C LEU A 34 -24.13 -4.76 13.79
N PHE A 35 -23.24 -5.28 14.63
CA PHE A 35 -22.91 -6.71 14.62
C PHE A 35 -24.07 -7.59 15.10
N GLU A 36 -24.90 -7.13 16.04
CA GLU A 36 -26.11 -7.86 16.45
C GLU A 36 -27.10 -7.99 15.29
N LYS A 37 -27.34 -6.92 14.53
CA LYS A 37 -28.16 -6.97 13.32
C LYS A 37 -27.55 -7.86 12.24
N ALA A 38 -26.24 -7.74 12.02
CA ALA A 38 -25.53 -8.55 11.03
C ALA A 38 -25.59 -10.05 11.32
N ASN A 39 -25.55 -10.43 12.60
CA ASN A 39 -25.65 -11.83 13.02
C ASN A 39 -27.07 -12.40 12.91
N CYS A 40 -28.09 -11.55 12.70
CA CYS A 40 -29.46 -11.98 12.44
C CYS A 40 -29.75 -12.20 10.95
N ASP A 41 -28.83 -11.82 10.07
CA ASP A 41 -28.91 -12.10 8.63
C ASP A 41 -28.43 -13.54 8.36
N ASP A 42 -29.15 -14.28 7.51
CA ASP A 42 -28.82 -15.67 7.16
C ASP A 42 -27.55 -15.75 6.26
N GLY A 43 -27.03 -14.59 5.82
CA GLY A 43 -25.75 -14.45 5.12
C GLY A 43 -25.14 -13.04 5.27
N PRO A 44 -23.98 -12.74 4.65
CA PRO A 44 -23.35 -11.42 4.75
C PRO A 44 -23.94 -10.40 3.75
N GLN A 45 -25.18 -10.58 3.28
CA GLN A 45 -25.71 -9.79 2.18
C GLN A 45 -25.91 -8.33 2.59
N TRP A 46 -26.57 -8.10 3.72
CA TRP A 46 -26.77 -6.75 4.23
C TRP A 46 -25.42 -6.02 4.47
N LEU A 47 -24.43 -6.72 5.02
CA LEU A 47 -23.10 -6.15 5.20
C LEU A 47 -22.41 -5.80 3.87
N ASN A 48 -22.57 -6.63 2.84
CA ASN A 48 -22.01 -6.34 1.53
C ASN A 48 -22.68 -5.11 0.90
N GLU A 49 -24.00 -4.99 1.01
CA GLU A 49 -24.75 -3.82 0.53
C GLU A 49 -24.25 -2.53 1.21
N LEU A 50 -24.12 -2.54 2.54
CA LEU A 50 -23.55 -1.42 3.29
C LEU A 50 -22.10 -1.13 2.89
N ALA A 51 -21.26 -2.16 2.68
CA ALA A 51 -19.87 -1.98 2.28
C ALA A 51 -19.77 -1.35 0.89
N THR A 52 -20.63 -1.77 -0.04
CA THR A 52 -20.72 -1.18 -1.38
C THR A 52 -21.16 0.28 -1.30
N GLU A 53 -22.19 0.60 -0.51
CA GLU A 53 -22.62 1.99 -0.31
C GLU A 53 -21.51 2.86 0.31
N ILE A 54 -20.79 2.35 1.32
CA ILE A 54 -19.63 3.06 1.89
C ILE A 54 -18.54 3.28 0.83
N ALA A 55 -18.22 2.27 0.03
CA ALA A 55 -17.20 2.37 -1.00
C ALA A 55 -17.60 3.40 -2.05
N ASP A 56 -18.83 3.31 -2.55
CA ASP A 56 -19.35 4.13 -3.64
C ASP A 56 -19.61 5.57 -3.22
N GLU A 57 -20.11 5.82 -2.01
CA GLU A 57 -20.51 7.17 -1.58
C GLU A 57 -19.46 7.90 -0.70
N LEU A 58 -18.59 7.16 -0.01
CA LEU A 58 -17.69 7.75 1.00
C LEU A 58 -16.20 7.52 0.72
N MET A 59 -15.86 6.66 -0.25
CA MET A 59 -14.46 6.27 -0.52
C MET A 59 -14.11 6.19 -2.01
N SER A 60 -14.99 6.60 -2.92
CA SER A 60 -14.78 6.53 -4.37
C SER A 60 -14.28 7.85 -4.96
N THR A 61 -13.74 7.81 -6.18
CA THR A 61 -13.40 9.05 -6.91
C THR A 61 -14.65 9.72 -7.45
N GLU A 62 -15.65 8.92 -7.80
CA GLU A 62 -16.95 9.31 -8.31
C GLU A 62 -17.72 10.15 -7.27
N ALA A 63 -17.78 9.71 -6.01
CA ALA A 63 -18.38 10.47 -4.92
C ALA A 63 -17.70 11.82 -4.72
N VAL A 64 -16.38 11.85 -4.87
CA VAL A 64 -15.60 13.09 -4.80
C VAL A 64 -15.98 14.02 -5.96
N GLU A 65 -16.04 13.51 -7.19
CA GLU A 65 -16.41 14.28 -8.38
C GLU A 65 -17.84 14.83 -8.31
N ASP A 66 -18.79 14.03 -7.83
CA ASP A 66 -20.17 14.45 -7.60
C ASP A 66 -20.24 15.62 -6.61
N LEU A 67 -19.42 15.58 -5.54
CA LEU A 67 -19.28 16.66 -4.57
C LEU A 67 -18.55 17.90 -5.11
N PHE A 68 -17.71 17.75 -6.14
CA PHE A 68 -17.06 18.86 -6.83
C PHE A 68 -18.00 19.58 -7.82
N GLY A 69 -19.18 19.04 -8.06
CA GLY A 69 -20.18 19.61 -8.95
C GLY A 69 -19.81 19.40 -10.41
N GLY A 70 -20.17 18.23 -10.97
CA GLY A 70 -20.03 17.89 -12.38
C GLY A 70 -20.89 18.72 -13.36
N SER A 71 -21.35 19.91 -12.98
CA SER A 71 -22.22 20.77 -13.79
C SER A 71 -21.76 22.22 -13.75
N ASP A 72 -21.57 22.83 -14.92
CA ASP A 72 -21.39 24.29 -15.13
C ASP A 72 -22.57 25.15 -14.62
N GLU A 73 -23.54 24.56 -13.93
CA GLU A 73 -24.67 25.27 -13.33
C GLU A 73 -24.34 25.77 -11.92
N PRO A 74 -24.66 27.04 -11.60
CA PRO A 74 -24.47 27.58 -10.27
C PRO A 74 -25.34 26.82 -9.26
N GLN A 75 -24.72 25.97 -8.44
CA GLN A 75 -25.40 25.25 -7.38
C GLN A 75 -25.98 26.23 -6.35
N SER A 76 -27.27 26.07 -6.06
CA SER A 76 -28.04 26.90 -5.11
C SER A 76 -27.78 26.55 -3.64
N ILE A 77 -27.08 25.43 -3.38
CA ILE A 77 -26.76 24.91 -2.05
C ILE A 77 -25.25 24.99 -1.85
N PRO A 78 -24.76 25.58 -0.74
CA PRO A 78 -23.33 25.57 -0.43
C PRO A 78 -22.81 24.13 -0.32
N ILE A 79 -21.77 23.80 -1.08
CA ILE A 79 -21.06 22.52 -0.97
C ILE A 79 -20.54 22.37 0.47
N ASP A 80 -20.86 21.28 1.15
CA ASP A 80 -20.29 20.96 2.45
C ASP A 80 -18.81 20.60 2.28
N ALA A 81 -17.96 21.61 2.41
CA ALA A 81 -16.51 21.46 2.29
C ALA A 81 -15.94 20.45 3.31
N THR A 82 -16.54 20.34 4.51
CA THR A 82 -16.06 19.42 5.54
C THR A 82 -16.36 17.97 5.17
N PHE A 83 -17.56 17.72 4.66
CA PHE A 83 -17.93 16.41 4.15
C PHE A 83 -17.06 16.02 2.95
N ARG A 84 -16.88 16.93 1.99
CA ARG A 84 -16.00 16.72 0.83
C ARG A 84 -14.57 16.38 1.23
N ASP A 85 -13.96 17.15 2.13
CA ASP A 85 -12.59 16.89 2.59
C ASP A 85 -12.51 15.56 3.37
N THR A 86 -13.59 15.16 4.04
CA THR A 86 -13.70 13.87 4.72
C THR A 86 -13.73 12.71 3.73
N VAL A 87 -14.52 12.79 2.66
CA VAL A 87 -14.57 11.77 1.61
C VAL A 87 -13.23 11.67 0.89
N LEU A 88 -12.64 12.81 0.49
CA LEU A 88 -11.31 12.88 -0.13
C LEU A 88 -10.23 12.19 0.71
N LEU A 89 -10.13 12.54 1.99
CA LEU A 89 -9.15 11.95 2.88
C LEU A 89 -9.41 10.46 3.11
N THR A 90 -10.67 10.03 3.18
CA THR A 90 -11.01 8.62 3.39
C THR A 90 -10.64 7.78 2.17
N ARG A 91 -10.95 8.24 0.95
CA ARG A 91 -10.49 7.61 -0.30
C ARG A 91 -8.96 7.50 -0.36
N ASP A 92 -8.26 8.58 -0.05
CA ASP A 92 -6.79 8.57 -0.12
C ASP A 92 -6.17 7.65 0.95
N LEU A 93 -6.75 7.62 2.15
CA LEU A 93 -6.34 6.65 3.17
C LEU A 93 -6.66 5.21 2.74
N ASP A 94 -7.78 4.97 2.06
CA ASP A 94 -8.12 3.65 1.55
C ASP A 94 -7.06 3.14 0.56
N ILE A 95 -6.74 3.93 -0.47
CA ILE A 95 -5.68 3.62 -1.44
C ILE A 95 -4.35 3.32 -0.73
N TYR A 96 -3.98 4.10 0.28
CA TYR A 96 -2.78 3.86 1.07
C TYR A 96 -2.79 2.50 1.77
N ILE A 97 -3.90 2.14 2.41
CA ILE A 97 -4.08 0.84 3.08
C ILE A 97 -4.08 -0.30 2.06
N GLN A 98 -4.72 -0.12 0.90
CA GLN A 98 -4.71 -1.11 -0.17
C GLN A 98 -3.28 -1.43 -0.63
N VAL A 99 -2.42 -0.41 -0.75
CA VAL A 99 -0.99 -0.59 -1.09
C VAL A 99 -0.24 -1.36 0.00
N ASP A 100 -0.39 -1.00 1.29
CA ASP A 100 0.25 -1.72 2.41
C ASP A 100 -0.16 -3.19 2.42
N GLU A 101 -1.45 -3.47 2.28
CA GLU A 101 -1.98 -4.83 2.27
C GLU A 101 -1.53 -5.63 1.06
N ALA A 102 -1.55 -5.02 -0.13
CA ALA A 102 -1.09 -5.66 -1.36
C ALA A 102 0.40 -6.02 -1.27
N ILE A 103 1.24 -5.09 -0.80
CA ILE A 103 2.66 -5.36 -0.55
C ILE A 103 2.83 -6.50 0.44
N ARG A 104 2.14 -6.47 1.59
CA ARG A 104 2.32 -7.49 2.63
C ARG A 104 1.89 -8.86 2.15
N SER A 105 0.74 -8.95 1.50
CA SER A 105 0.14 -10.20 1.01
C SER A 105 0.84 -10.76 -0.23
N GLY A 106 1.60 -9.94 -0.96
CA GLY A 106 2.23 -10.35 -2.21
C GLY A 106 1.34 -10.17 -3.44
N ASP A 107 0.27 -9.36 -3.33
CA ASP A 107 -0.69 -9.15 -4.42
C ASP A 107 -0.22 -8.05 -5.37
N VAL A 108 0.59 -8.44 -6.36
CA VAL A 108 1.08 -7.51 -7.38
C VAL A 108 -0.04 -7.06 -8.32
N GLY A 109 -1.09 -7.86 -8.50
CA GLY A 109 -2.24 -7.45 -9.33
C GLY A 109 -2.94 -6.22 -8.77
N ARG A 110 -3.21 -6.23 -7.46
CA ARG A 110 -3.77 -5.06 -6.78
C ARG A 110 -2.85 -3.84 -6.87
N LEU A 111 -1.52 -4.03 -6.84
CA LEU A 111 -0.58 -2.92 -7.05
C LEU A 111 -0.59 -2.38 -8.49
N GLU A 112 -0.76 -3.24 -9.50
CA GLU A 112 -0.92 -2.85 -10.90
C GLU A 112 -2.18 -2.01 -11.11
N ASP A 113 -3.30 -2.39 -10.47
CA ASP A 113 -4.56 -1.64 -10.51
C ASP A 113 -4.40 -0.24 -9.88
N LEU A 114 -3.59 -0.14 -8.82
CA LEU A 114 -3.33 1.12 -8.12
C LEU A 114 -2.23 1.98 -8.77
N ALA A 115 -1.47 1.45 -9.73
CA ALA A 115 -0.29 2.11 -10.30
C ALA A 115 -0.60 3.48 -10.94
N ALA A 116 -1.79 3.64 -11.54
CA ALA A 116 -2.20 4.92 -12.12
C ALA A 116 -2.40 6.00 -11.04
N TYR A 117 -3.08 5.67 -9.94
CA TYR A 117 -3.26 6.57 -8.80
C TYR A 117 -1.91 6.94 -8.18
N LEU A 118 -1.05 5.94 -7.97
CA LEU A 118 0.30 6.14 -7.45
C LEU A 118 1.13 7.06 -8.34
N THR A 119 1.02 6.93 -9.67
CA THR A 119 1.71 7.81 -10.62
C THR A 119 1.33 9.27 -10.39
N VAL A 120 0.04 9.56 -10.26
CA VAL A 120 -0.47 10.91 -10.02
C VAL A 120 -0.02 11.43 -8.66
N TRP A 121 -0.08 10.59 -7.62
CA TRP A 121 0.36 10.96 -6.27
C TRP A 121 1.84 11.27 -6.20
N PHE A 122 2.70 10.43 -6.76
CA PHE A 122 4.14 10.68 -6.81
C PHE A 122 4.48 11.92 -7.63
N LYS A 123 3.70 12.20 -8.69
CA LYS A 123 3.88 13.43 -9.46
C LYS A 123 3.52 14.66 -8.63
N GLY A 124 2.39 14.62 -7.94
CA GLY A 124 1.90 15.69 -7.08
C GLY A 124 2.78 15.95 -5.85
N SER A 125 3.39 14.91 -5.28
CA SER A 125 4.27 15.01 -4.11
C SER A 125 5.70 15.46 -4.43
N GLY A 126 6.04 15.62 -5.72
CA GLY A 126 7.39 15.95 -6.18
C GLY A 126 8.34 14.76 -6.30
N SER A 127 7.86 13.54 -6.03
CA SER A 127 8.58 12.27 -6.21
C SER A 127 8.65 11.84 -7.69
N ASN A 128 9.16 12.72 -8.56
CA ASN A 128 9.12 12.56 -10.01
C ASN A 128 9.79 11.27 -10.52
N ASN A 129 10.83 10.76 -9.86
CA ASN A 129 11.48 9.51 -10.24
C ASN A 129 10.52 8.31 -10.12
N TYR A 130 9.72 8.27 -9.06
CA TYR A 130 8.73 7.21 -8.86
C TYR A 130 7.55 7.39 -9.83
N ALA A 131 7.11 8.62 -10.08
CA ALA A 131 6.09 8.89 -11.09
C ALA A 131 6.52 8.42 -12.48
N GLN A 132 7.76 8.73 -12.89
CA GLN A 132 8.31 8.28 -14.17
C GLN A 132 8.41 6.75 -14.23
N LEU A 133 8.89 6.13 -13.15
CA LEU A 133 8.99 4.66 -13.07
C LEU A 133 7.63 3.99 -13.31
N PHE A 134 6.57 4.45 -12.65
CA PHE A 134 5.23 3.88 -12.85
C PHE A 134 4.68 4.19 -14.24
N LEU A 135 4.95 5.38 -14.79
CA LEU A 135 4.53 5.72 -16.15
C LEU A 135 5.20 4.82 -17.20
N ASP A 136 6.52 4.63 -17.09
CA ASP A 136 7.30 3.76 -17.98
C ASP A 136 6.83 2.30 -17.84
N TYR A 137 6.59 1.84 -16.60
CA TYR A 137 6.06 0.51 -16.35
C TYR A 137 4.66 0.33 -16.98
N LEU A 138 3.75 1.29 -16.81
CA LEU A 138 2.40 1.22 -17.37
C LEU A 138 2.42 1.19 -18.89
N GLN A 139 3.26 2.02 -19.52
CA GLN A 139 3.46 2.03 -20.97
C GLN A 139 3.98 0.68 -21.46
N TRP A 140 5.06 0.18 -20.84
CA TRP A 140 5.65 -1.11 -21.17
C TRP A 140 4.65 -2.26 -20.99
N HIS A 141 4.00 -2.33 -19.82
CA HIS A 141 3.08 -3.40 -19.44
C HIS A 141 1.83 -3.44 -20.35
N ARG A 142 1.27 -2.28 -20.71
CA ARG A 142 0.04 -2.22 -21.50
C ARG A 142 0.28 -2.37 -23.00
N HIS A 143 1.42 -1.94 -23.52
CA HIS A 143 1.60 -1.75 -24.96
C HIS A 143 2.80 -2.47 -25.58
N GLU A 144 3.83 -2.83 -24.80
CA GLU A 144 5.11 -3.28 -25.36
C GLU A 144 5.47 -4.71 -24.96
N ALA A 145 5.09 -5.12 -23.74
CA ALA A 145 5.43 -6.42 -23.19
C ALA A 145 4.55 -7.54 -23.75
N THR A 146 5.17 -8.68 -24.08
CA THR A 146 4.42 -9.93 -24.32
C THR A 146 3.84 -10.43 -23.00
N ALA A 147 2.78 -11.25 -23.08
CA ALA A 147 2.15 -11.82 -21.88
C ALA A 147 3.17 -12.54 -20.98
N GLU A 148 4.06 -13.33 -21.58
CA GLU A 148 5.12 -14.07 -20.89
C GLU A 148 6.05 -13.16 -20.07
N TYR A 149 6.46 -12.01 -20.64
CA TYR A 149 7.31 -11.07 -19.91
C TYR A 149 6.56 -10.33 -18.81
N ARG A 150 5.28 -10.00 -19.00
CA ARG A 150 4.46 -9.35 -17.97
C ARG A 150 4.30 -10.27 -16.77
N ASP A 151 3.91 -11.51 -17.01
CA ASP A 151 3.70 -12.50 -15.96
C ASP A 151 5.01 -12.74 -15.21
N ALA A 152 6.14 -12.87 -15.93
CA ALA A 152 7.45 -13.02 -15.30
C ALA A 152 7.82 -11.84 -14.38
N VAL A 153 7.57 -10.59 -14.80
CA VAL A 153 7.86 -9.40 -14.00
C VAL A 153 6.90 -9.28 -12.81
N ARG A 154 5.59 -9.49 -13.04
CA ARG A 154 4.55 -9.47 -12.02
C ARG A 154 4.84 -10.48 -10.91
N ASP A 155 5.20 -11.70 -11.28
CA ASP A 155 5.37 -12.79 -10.33
C ASP A 155 6.71 -12.74 -9.57
N ASN A 156 7.74 -12.07 -10.11
CA ASN A 156 9.10 -12.21 -9.59
C ASN A 156 9.86 -10.91 -9.27
N CYS A 157 9.44 -9.75 -9.78
CA CYS A 157 10.27 -8.55 -9.72
C CYS A 157 9.80 -7.49 -8.70
N TRP A 158 8.50 -7.43 -8.41
CA TRP A 158 7.94 -6.37 -7.56
C TRP A 158 8.18 -6.61 -6.08
N LEU A 159 7.85 -7.82 -5.62
CA LEU A 159 7.80 -8.17 -4.21
C LEU A 159 8.63 -9.42 -3.93
N VAL A 160 9.28 -9.44 -2.77
CA VAL A 160 10.12 -10.55 -2.32
C VAL A 160 9.67 -11.00 -0.94
N ASN A 161 9.53 -12.32 -0.74
CA ASN A 161 9.28 -12.90 0.58
C ASN A 161 10.49 -13.70 1.07
N ARG A 162 11.27 -13.09 1.97
CA ARG A 162 12.51 -13.70 2.50
C ARG A 162 12.27 -14.84 3.48
N THR A 163 11.09 -14.89 4.09
CA THR A 163 10.82 -15.83 5.20
C THR A 163 9.91 -16.97 4.78
N GLY A 164 9.26 -16.87 3.62
CA GLY A 164 8.18 -17.77 3.19
C GLY A 164 6.91 -17.65 4.02
N LYS A 165 6.85 -16.73 5.01
CA LYS A 165 5.66 -16.55 5.86
C LYS A 165 4.61 -15.73 5.14
N ARG A 166 3.34 -16.08 5.36
CA ARG A 166 2.20 -15.28 4.87
C ARG A 166 2.29 -13.84 5.37
N ASN A 167 1.90 -12.89 4.53
CA ASN A 167 1.83 -11.45 4.85
C ASN A 167 3.19 -10.81 5.21
N ASN A 168 4.29 -11.35 4.69
CA ASN A 168 5.65 -10.94 5.01
C ASN A 168 6.50 -10.66 3.74
N PHE A 169 5.83 -10.26 2.66
CA PHE A 169 6.48 -9.72 1.47
C PHE A 169 6.98 -8.29 1.74
N LEU A 170 7.97 -7.87 0.96
CA LEU A 170 8.46 -6.50 0.92
C LEU A 170 8.82 -6.10 -0.52
N PRO A 171 8.87 -4.80 -0.83
CA PRO A 171 9.34 -4.32 -2.13
C PRO A 171 10.77 -4.78 -2.43
N GLY A 172 11.03 -5.15 -3.69
CA GLY A 172 12.34 -5.61 -4.14
C GLY A 172 13.45 -4.55 -4.00
N ASP A 173 13.12 -3.28 -4.23
CA ASP A 173 14.03 -2.15 -4.04
C ASP A 173 14.41 -1.97 -2.57
N LEU A 174 13.44 -2.08 -1.65
CA LEU A 174 13.67 -2.06 -0.21
C LEU A 174 14.53 -3.24 0.24
N PHE A 175 14.37 -4.41 -0.38
CA PHE A 175 15.27 -5.53 -0.14
C PHE A 175 16.71 -5.22 -0.57
N GLN A 176 16.89 -4.61 -1.74
CA GLN A 176 18.18 -4.16 -2.22
C GLN A 176 18.80 -3.09 -1.31
N GLU A 177 18.00 -2.15 -0.80
CA GLU A 177 18.44 -1.16 0.19
C GLU A 177 18.94 -1.81 1.47
N HIS A 178 18.21 -2.79 2.02
CA HIS A 178 18.65 -3.55 3.17
C HIS A 178 19.99 -4.26 2.91
N ASN A 179 20.16 -4.84 1.72
CA ASN A 179 21.41 -5.51 1.36
C ASN A 179 22.57 -4.50 1.25
N ASN A 180 22.33 -3.35 0.62
CA ASN A 180 23.30 -2.26 0.52
C ASN A 180 23.71 -1.71 1.89
N ALA A 181 22.76 -1.54 2.81
CA ALA A 181 23.03 -1.14 4.18
C ALA A 181 23.89 -2.20 4.91
N ALA A 182 23.56 -3.49 4.76
CA ALA A 182 24.34 -4.57 5.36
C ALA A 182 25.78 -4.62 4.81
N ILE A 183 25.98 -4.41 3.50
CA ILE A 183 27.32 -4.29 2.89
C ILE A 183 28.10 -3.12 3.52
N LYS A 184 27.46 -1.95 3.65
CA LYS A 184 28.12 -0.72 4.09
C LYS A 184 28.46 -0.70 5.58
N TYR A 185 27.61 -1.29 6.43
CA TYR A 185 27.69 -1.10 7.87
C TYR A 185 28.02 -2.37 8.66
N ILE A 186 27.66 -3.56 8.17
CA ILE A 186 27.87 -4.83 8.88
C ILE A 186 29.07 -5.58 8.29
N HIS A 187 29.05 -5.77 6.97
CA HIS A 187 30.07 -6.50 6.22
C HIS A 187 31.07 -5.54 5.55
N ALA A 188 31.22 -4.36 6.15
CA ALA A 188 32.07 -3.31 5.62
C ALA A 188 33.50 -3.83 5.46
N PRO A 189 34.14 -3.58 4.31
CA PRO A 189 35.50 -4.00 4.04
C PRO A 189 36.50 -3.17 4.87
N MET A 190 36.64 -3.48 6.17
CA MET A 190 37.48 -2.68 7.09
C MET A 190 38.95 -3.14 7.18
N ALA A 191 39.34 -4.20 6.48
CA ALA A 191 40.69 -4.79 6.55
C ALA A 191 41.45 -4.67 5.23
N ALA A 192 42.78 -4.77 5.29
CA ALA A 192 43.70 -4.65 4.14
C ALA A 192 43.41 -5.62 2.97
N ASN A 193 42.67 -6.72 3.20
CA ASN A 193 42.32 -7.72 2.19
C ASN A 193 40.90 -7.54 1.61
N ALA A 194 40.23 -6.45 1.95
CA ALA A 194 38.83 -6.25 1.61
C ALA A 194 38.69 -5.62 0.22
N THR A 195 38.76 -6.48 -0.80
CA THR A 195 38.71 -6.10 -2.22
C THR A 195 37.28 -6.09 -2.75
N TRP A 196 37.03 -5.36 -3.85
CA TRP A 196 35.76 -5.42 -4.59
C TRP A 196 35.38 -6.84 -5.04
N ALA A 197 36.38 -7.66 -5.38
CA ALA A 197 36.17 -9.06 -5.74
C ALA A 197 35.64 -9.88 -4.55
N LEU A 198 36.18 -9.66 -3.34
CA LEU A 198 35.69 -10.30 -2.13
C LEU A 198 34.26 -9.84 -1.81
N LEU A 199 33.98 -8.53 -1.89
CA LEU A 199 32.65 -7.96 -1.68
C LEU A 199 31.62 -8.54 -2.65
N GLY A 200 31.95 -8.61 -3.94
CA GLY A 200 31.08 -9.22 -4.96
C GLY A 200 30.79 -10.69 -4.67
N LYS A 201 31.77 -11.43 -4.14
CA LYS A 201 31.59 -12.84 -3.76
C LYS A 201 30.69 -13.03 -2.55
N ILE A 202 30.80 -12.17 -1.53
CA ILE A 202 30.01 -12.32 -0.29
C ILE A 202 28.63 -11.65 -0.36
N SER A 203 28.46 -10.63 -1.21
CA SER A 203 27.24 -9.82 -1.27
C SER A 203 25.94 -10.63 -1.46
N PRO A 204 25.89 -11.66 -2.31
CA PRO A 204 24.69 -12.51 -2.43
C PRO A 204 24.37 -13.31 -1.16
N ALA A 205 25.38 -13.62 -0.34
CA ALA A 205 25.24 -14.41 0.89
C ALA A 205 24.96 -13.56 2.14
N ILE A 206 25.13 -12.23 2.07
CA ILE A 206 24.96 -11.31 3.22
C ILE A 206 23.61 -11.48 3.94
N PRO A 207 22.46 -11.64 3.26
CA PRO A 207 21.19 -11.85 3.95
C PRO A 207 21.21 -13.08 4.88
N ILE A 208 21.81 -14.18 4.43
CA ILE A 208 21.92 -15.44 5.18
C ILE A 208 22.94 -15.30 6.32
N LEU A 209 24.09 -14.68 6.04
CA LEU A 209 25.13 -14.44 7.05
C LEU A 209 24.60 -13.56 8.20
N THR A 210 23.88 -12.50 7.86
CA THR A 210 23.26 -11.58 8.84
C THR A 210 22.20 -12.28 9.68
N HIS A 211 21.36 -13.11 9.06
CA HIS A 211 20.35 -13.89 9.78
C HIS A 211 21.01 -14.88 10.76
N SER A 212 22.06 -15.57 10.31
CA SER A 212 22.81 -16.53 11.12
C SER A 212 23.49 -15.86 12.32
N GLY A 213 24.11 -14.70 12.10
CA GLY A 213 24.72 -13.89 13.17
C GLY A 213 23.73 -13.51 14.26
N LYS A 214 22.58 -12.93 13.88
CA LYS A 214 21.51 -12.57 14.83
C LYS A 214 20.98 -13.77 15.62
N ARG A 215 20.87 -14.93 14.98
CA ARG A 215 20.43 -16.17 15.65
C ARG A 215 21.45 -16.64 16.67
N LEU A 216 22.74 -16.57 16.36
CA LEU A 216 23.80 -16.89 17.32
C LEU A 216 23.79 -15.92 18.50
N GLU A 217 23.71 -14.61 18.24
CA GLU A 217 23.61 -13.58 19.29
C GLU A 217 22.42 -13.81 20.22
N SER A 218 21.28 -14.26 19.70
CA SER A 218 20.09 -14.54 20.54
C SER A 218 20.21 -15.77 21.46
N GLN A 219 21.26 -16.58 21.29
CA GLN A 219 21.49 -17.79 22.09
C GLN A 219 22.48 -17.58 23.25
N PHE A 220 23.08 -16.39 23.34
CA PHE A 220 24.01 -15.99 24.41
C PHE A 220 23.48 -14.76 25.14
#